data_AF-A0A0B7MJ05-F1
#
_entry.id   AF-A0A0B7MJ05-F1
#
_cell.length_a   1.000
_cell.length_b   1.000
_cell.length_c   1.000
_cell.angle_alpha   90.00
_cell.angle_beta   90.00
_cell.angle_gamma   90.00
#
_symmetry.space_group_name_H-M   'P 1'
#
loop_
_entity.id
_entity.type
_entity.pdbx_description
1 polymer ?
#
loop_
_entity_poly.entity_id
_entity_poly.type
_entity_poly.pdbx_seq_one_letter_code
_entity_poly.pdbx_strand_id
1 'polypeptide(L)' 'MTFDCNVTPDEAEEAFIDALFRKGRDRRLLVYGVTDAGRYLLIVVILKPDGVARVITARDMSRSERRYYLREKGVW' A
#
# COMPACT_ATOMS: atom_id res chain seq x y z
N MET A 1 7.07 13.95 5.53
CA MET A 1 5.95 13.08 5.13
C MET A 1 5.82 13.31 3.64
N THR A 2 6.42 12.44 2.82
CA THR A 2 6.37 12.57 1.37
C THR A 2 5.32 11.58 0.88
N PHE A 3 4.09 12.06 0.88
CA PHE A 3 3.12 11.60 -0.10
C PHE A 3 3.69 12.09 -1.44
N ASP A 4 3.91 11.20 -2.40
CA ASP A 4 3.89 11.70 -3.78
C ASP A 4 2.57 12.47 -3.91
N CYS A 5 2.61 13.70 -4.42
CA CYS A 5 1.47 14.63 -4.41
C CYS A 5 0.22 14.12 -5.18
N ASN A 6 0.27 12.89 -5.67
CA ASN A 6 -0.73 12.21 -6.48
C ASN A 6 -1.42 11.03 -5.76
N VAL A 7 -1.27 10.87 -4.45
CA VAL A 7 -2.07 9.91 -3.67
C VAL A 7 -2.77 10.64 -2.54
N THR A 8 -4.10 10.59 -2.55
CA THR A 8 -4.94 11.20 -1.52
C THR A 8 -5.07 10.30 -0.29
N PRO A 9 -5.47 10.84 0.89
CA PRO A 9 -5.80 10.02 2.04
C PRO A 9 -6.89 8.99 1.75
N ASP A 10 -7.94 9.37 1.00
CA ASP A 10 -9.05 8.48 0.66
C ASP A 10 -8.58 7.29 -0.18
N GLU A 11 -7.77 7.53 -1.22
CA GLU A 11 -7.16 6.45 -2.02
C GLU A 11 -6.27 5.53 -1.16
N ALA A 12 -5.58 6.10 -0.17
CA ALA A 12 -4.79 5.30 0.75
C ALA A 12 -5.69 4.43 1.65
N GLU A 13 -6.83 4.93 2.11
CA GLU A 13 -7.80 4.16 2.89
C GLU A 13 -8.46 3.04 2.05
N GLU A 14 -8.89 3.35 0.83
CA GLU A 14 -9.43 2.37 -0.12
C GLU A 14 -8.46 1.21 -0.35
N ALA A 15 -7.19 1.54 -0.60
CA ALA A 15 -6.15 0.55 -0.83
C ALA A 15 -5.91 -0.40 0.36
N PHE A 16 -6.34 -0.06 1.58
CA PHE A 16 -6.18 -0.92 2.76
C PHE A 16 -7.26 -2.00 2.90
N ILE A 17 -8.42 -1.86 2.26
CA ILE A 17 -9.61 -2.69 2.53
C ILE A 17 -9.33 -4.18 2.28
N ASP A 18 -8.74 -4.51 1.13
CA ASP A 18 -8.37 -5.89 0.75
C ASP A 18 -6.87 -5.96 0.41
N ALA A 19 -6.05 -5.27 1.20
CA ALA A 19 -4.62 -5.21 0.95
C ALA A 19 -3.88 -6.53 1.18
N LEU A 20 -2.83 -6.73 0.40
CA LEU A 20 -1.76 -7.68 0.74
C LEU A 20 -0.73 -6.98 1.63
N PHE A 21 -0.54 -7.53 2.84
CA PHE A 21 0.43 -7.02 3.81
C PHE A 21 1.74 -7.80 3.77
N ARG A 22 2.87 -7.09 3.71
CA ARG A 22 4.21 -7.69 3.76
C ARG A 22 5.13 -6.94 4.71
N LYS A 23 5.91 -7.69 5.49
CA LYS A 23 6.92 -7.12 6.38
C LYS A 23 8.04 -6.49 5.54
N GLY A 24 8.27 -5.19 5.73
CA GLY A 24 9.38 -4.46 5.14
C GLY A 24 10.61 -4.44 6.03
N ARG A 25 11.61 -3.65 5.63
CA ARG A 25 12.80 -3.34 6.44
C ARG A 25 12.47 -2.31 7.53
N ASP A 26 13.32 -2.21 8.55
CA ASP A 26 13.26 -1.15 9.58
C ASP A 26 11.89 -1.00 10.28
N ARG A 27 11.24 -2.13 10.60
CA ARG A 27 9.91 -2.20 11.23
C ARG A 27 8.79 -1.53 10.41
N ARG A 28 8.97 -1.42 9.09
CA ARG A 28 7.93 -0.93 8.18
C ARG A 28 7.04 -2.08 7.72
N LEU A 29 5.80 -1.75 7.41
CA LEU A 29 4.84 -2.63 6.77
C LEU A 29 4.58 -2.10 5.35
N LEU A 30 4.69 -2.99 4.37
CA LEU A 30 4.33 -2.75 2.99
C LEU A 30 2.88 -3.20 2.78
N VAL A 31 2.06 -2.31 2.24
CA VAL A 31 0.65 -2.51 1.99
C VAL A 31 0.44 -2.38 0.49
N TYR A 32 0.09 -3.49 -0.15
CA TYR A 32 -0.18 -3.55 -1.57
C TYR A 32 -1.70 -3.57 -1.75
N GLY A 33 -2.24 -2.52 -2.35
CA GLY A 33 -3.69 -2.34 -2.46
C GLY A 33 -4.11 -1.85 -3.83
N VAL A 34 -5.43 -1.86 -4.04
CA VAL A 34 -6.07 -1.32 -5.23
C VAL A 34 -7.15 -0.36 -4.78
N THR A 35 -7.19 0.84 -5.37
CA THR A 35 -8.25 1.83 -5.12
C THR A 35 -9.52 1.46 -5.90
N ASP A 36 -10.64 2.11 -5.60
CA ASP A 36 -11.90 1.91 -6.33
C ASP A 36 -11.76 2.33 -7.80
N ALA A 37 -10.90 3.33 -8.07
CA ALA A 37 -10.52 3.75 -9.41
C ALA A 37 -9.55 2.77 -10.13
N GLY A 38 -9.17 1.66 -9.50
CA GLY A 38 -8.31 0.63 -10.07
C GLY A 38 -6.81 0.96 -10.04
N ARG A 39 -6.38 1.96 -9.26
CA ARG A 39 -4.95 2.26 -9.10
C ARG A 39 -4.30 1.28 -8.16
N TYR A 40 -3.18 0.71 -8.57
CA TYR A 40 -2.40 -0.21 -7.75
C TYR A 40 -1.40 0.59 -6.93
N LEU A 41 -1.58 0.64 -5.62
CA LEU A 41 -0.76 1.45 -4.73
C LEU A 41 0.14 0.56 -3.85
N LEU A 42 1.40 1.00 -3.70
CA LEU A 42 2.26 0.55 -2.62
C LEU A 42 2.31 1.63 -1.55
N ILE A 43 1.83 1.28 -0.36
CA ILE A 43 1.83 2.16 0.81
C ILE A 43 2.79 1.59 1.84
N VAL A 44 3.69 2.43 2.34
CA VAL A 44 4.66 2.06 3.38
C VAL A 44 4.22 2.72 4.68
N VAL A 45 3.95 1.90 5.69
CA VAL A 45 3.51 2.39 7.00
C VAL A 45 4.42 1.93 8.12
N ILE A 46 4.35 2.64 9.24
CA ILE A 46 4.83 2.16 10.53
C ILE A 46 3.59 1.98 11.40
N LEU A 47 3.44 0.79 11.99
CA LEU A 47 2.43 0.54 13.00
C LEU A 47 2.87 1.19 14.31
N LYS A 48 2.06 2.12 14.81
CA LYS A 48 2.17 2.68 16.16
C LYS A 48 1.42 1.79 17.15
N PRO A 49 1.59 2.03 18.46
CA PRO A 49 0.67 1.52 19.48
C PRO A 49 -0.79 1.81 19.10
N ASP A 50 -1.70 1.00 19.65
CA ASP A 50 -3.16 1.15 19.47
C ASP A 50 -3.68 0.90 18.05
N GLY A 51 -2.88 0.22 17.21
CA GLY A 51 -3.30 -0.18 15.86
C GLY A 51 -3.25 0.96 14.83
N VAL A 52 -2.68 2.12 15.17
CA VAL A 52 -2.61 3.26 14.26
C VAL A 52 -1.50 3.05 13.22
N ALA A 53 -1.86 2.96 11.94
CA ALA A 53 -0.90 2.94 10.84
C ALA A 53 -0.50 4.37 10.44
N ARG A 54 0.77 4.74 10.64
CA ARG A 54 1.30 6.01 10.12
C ARG A 54 1.85 5.79 8.72
N VAL A 55 1.24 6.44 7.73
CA VAL A 55 1.76 6.47 6.35
C VAL A 55 3.09 7.23 6.29
N ILE A 56 4.11 6.57 5.77
CA ILE A 56 5.44 7.13 5.50
C ILE A 56 5.52 7.59 4.05
N THR A 57 5.07 6.75 3.11
CA THR A 57 4.95 7.07 1.69
C THR A 57 3.83 6.25 1.06
N ALA A 58 3.26 6.76 -0.02
CA ALA A 58 2.27 6.10 -0.84
C ALA A 58 2.55 6.49 -2.30
N ARG A 59 2.55 5.51 -3.20
CA ARG A 59 2.81 5.71 -4.62
C ARG A 59 2.19 4.61 -5.46
N ASP A 60 2.11 4.81 -6.77
CA ASP A 60 1.77 3.75 -7.69
C ASP A 60 2.81 2.61 -7.63
N MET A 61 2.32 1.37 -7.76
CA MET A 61 3.17 0.19 -7.90
C MET A 61 3.95 0.25 -9.21
N SER A 62 5.22 -0.11 -9.15
CA SER A 62 5.99 -0.45 -10.35
C SER A 62 5.41 -1.70 -11.03
N ARG A 63 5.80 -1.93 -12.29
CA ARG A 63 5.36 -3.13 -13.05
C ARG A 63 5.69 -4.44 -12.33
N SER A 64 6.85 -4.53 -11.68
CA SER A 64 7.25 -5.72 -10.92
C SER A 64 6.41 -5.90 -9.66
N GLU A 65 6.13 -4.83 -8.92
CA GLU A 65 5.29 -4.87 -7.72
C GLU A 65 3.84 -5.23 -8.06
N ARG A 66 3.28 -4.70 -9.16
CA ARG A 66 1.93 -5.08 -9.61
C ARG A 66 1.85 -6.57 -9.98
N ARG A 67 2.83 -7.09 -10.72
CA ARG A 67 2.89 -8.54 -11.04
C ARG A 67 3.01 -9.39 -9.78
N TYR A 68 3.79 -8.93 -8.80
CA TYR A 68 3.90 -9.59 -7.51
C TYR A 68 2.55 -9.62 -6.78
N TYR A 69 1.88 -8.47 -6.66
CA TYR A 69 0.56 -8.38 -6.04
C TYR A 69 -0.47 -9.32 -6.67
N LEU A 70 -0.60 -9.29 -8.01
CA LEU A 70 -1.54 -10.15 -8.74
C LEU A 70 -1.24 -11.63 -8.51
N ARG A 71 0.05 -12.01 -8.47
CA ARG A 71 0.46 -13.38 -8.18
C ARG A 71 -0.03 -13.86 -6.83
N GLU A 72 0.19 -13.05 -5.81
CA GLU A 72 -0.13 -13.38 -4.42
C GLU A 72 -1.64 -13.37 -4.17
N LYS A 73 -2.38 -12.52 -4.87
CA LYS A 73 -3.85 -12.50 -4.85
C LYS A 73 -4.50 -13.62 -5.67
N GLY A 74 -3.72 -14.38 -6.45
CA GLY A 74 -4.24 -15.46 -7.30
C GLY A 74 -5.10 -14.97 -8.47
N VAL A 75 -4.97 -13.70 -8.85
CA VAL A 75 -5.68 -13.09 -9.99
C VAL A 75 -4.73 -13.10 -11.17
N TRP A 76 -4.75 -14.21 -11.93
CA TRP A 76 -4.00 -14.39 -13.16
C TRP A 76 -4.94 -14.47 -14.35
#